data_AF-A0A9N9KZS3-F1
#
_entry.id   AF-A0A9N9KZS3-F1
#
_cell.length_a   1.000
_cell.length_b   1.000
_cell.length_c   1.000
_cell.angle_alpha   90.00
_cell.angle_beta   90.00
_cell.angle_gamma   90.00
#
_symmetry.space_group_name_H-M   'P 1'
#
loop_
_entity.id
_entity.type
_entity.pdbx_description
1 polymer ?
#
loop_
_entity_poly.entity_id
_entity_poly.type
_entity_poly.pdbx_seq_one_letter_code
_entity_poly.pdbx_strand_id
1 'polypeptide(L)'
;MSMSEVTPEAMQQRIQQARREAESLKDRIKRKKDDLADGTLSNIAKSQQEALPRNQMMRTKKTLKGHLAKIYAMHWSTDRRHLVSASQDGKLIIWDAYTTNKVHAIPLRSSWVMTCAYAPSGNYVACGGLDNICSIYNLNQARDGPQKVARELSGHSGYLSCCRFVNDRSILTSSGDMTCMKWDIESGQKVTEFADHLGDVMSISINPTNQNTFVSGACDAFAKLWDIRAGKAVQTFAGHESDINAIHFFPDGHSFVTGSDDATCRLFDIRADRELNQYGNESILCGITSVATSVSGRLLFAGYDDFECKVWDITRGEKVGSLVGHDNRVSCLGVSNNGMSLCTGSWDSLLKIWAM
;
A
#
# COMPACT_ATOMS: atom_id res chain seq x y z
N MET A 1 -26.66 46.52 4.69
CA MET A 1 -25.50 45.80 5.24
C MET A 1 -24.58 45.45 4.08
N SER A 2 -23.64 46.33 3.76
CA SER A 2 -22.72 46.18 2.64
C SER A 2 -21.65 45.15 2.99
N MET A 3 -21.54 44.08 2.20
CA MET A 3 -20.32 43.28 2.13
C MET A 3 -19.18 44.23 1.75
N SER A 4 -18.27 44.50 2.69
CA SER A 4 -17.04 45.23 2.39
C SER A 4 -16.25 44.40 1.38
N GLU A 5 -16.16 44.86 0.14
CA GLU A 5 -15.28 44.29 -0.88
C GLU A 5 -13.85 44.29 -0.33
N VAL A 6 -13.35 43.09 -0.03
CA VAL A 6 -11.95 42.92 0.39
C VAL A 6 -11.11 43.28 -0.82
N THR A 7 -10.34 44.35 -0.72
CA THR A 7 -9.45 44.79 -1.80
C THR A 7 -8.45 43.67 -2.13
N PRO A 8 -8.04 43.50 -3.41
CA PRO A 8 -7.06 42.49 -3.80
C PRO A 8 -5.77 42.56 -2.98
N GLU A 9 -5.32 43.77 -2.61
CA GLU A 9 -4.16 43.99 -1.75
C GLU A 9 -4.36 43.45 -0.32
N ALA A 10 -5.52 43.70 0.30
CA ALA A 10 -5.84 43.16 1.61
C ALA A 10 -5.94 41.63 1.60
N MET A 11 -6.44 41.04 0.51
CA MET A 11 -6.46 39.59 0.31
C MET A 11 -5.02 39.03 0.19
N GLN A 12 -4.16 39.69 -0.58
CA GLN A 12 -2.77 39.26 -0.75
C GLN A 12 -1.97 39.36 0.56
N GLN A 13 -2.19 40.40 1.36
CA GLN A 13 -1.59 40.52 2.69
C GLN A 13 -2.06 39.40 3.62
N ARG A 14 -3.37 39.08 3.64
CA ARG A 14 -3.90 37.95 4.43
C ARG A 14 -3.29 36.62 4.01
N ILE A 15 -3.13 36.38 2.71
CA ILE A 15 -2.47 35.16 2.19
C ILE A 15 -1.02 35.09 2.65
N GLN A 16 -0.26 36.20 2.57
CA GLN A 16 1.12 36.24 3.03
C GLN A 16 1.23 35.99 4.55
N GLN A 17 0.32 36.58 5.34
CA GLN A 17 0.27 36.35 6.78
C GLN A 17 -0.01 34.88 7.10
N ALA A 18 -1.02 34.28 6.47
CA ALA A 18 -1.35 32.87 6.67
C ALA A 18 -0.19 31.94 6.25
N ARG A 19 0.54 32.26 5.17
CA ARG A 19 1.74 31.51 4.77
C ARG A 19 2.85 31.59 5.82
N ARG A 20 3.12 32.77 6.38
CA ARG A 20 4.12 32.95 7.43
C ARG A 20 3.74 32.19 8.70
N GLU A 21 2.47 32.24 9.08
CA GLU A 21 1.96 31.50 10.23
C GLU A 21 2.08 29.98 10.03
N ALA A 22 1.69 29.47 8.87
CA ALA A 22 1.84 28.06 8.53
C ALA A 22 3.30 27.60 8.61
N GLU A 23 4.24 28.40 8.09
CA GLU A 23 5.66 28.05 8.12
C GLU A 23 6.23 28.09 9.55
N SER A 24 5.83 29.08 10.35
CA SER A 24 6.18 29.13 11.78
C SER A 24 5.65 27.93 12.55
N LEU A 25 4.44 27.48 12.26
CA LEU A 25 3.84 26.29 12.88
C LEU A 25 4.59 25.02 12.48
N LYS A 26 4.95 24.85 11.20
CA LYS A 26 5.78 23.73 10.73
C LYS A 26 7.13 23.68 11.43
N ASP A 27 7.82 24.81 11.52
CA ASP A 27 9.10 24.90 12.22
C ASP A 27 8.97 24.53 13.70
N ARG A 28 7.89 24.96 14.36
CA ARG A 28 7.62 24.62 15.75
C ARG A 28 7.37 23.12 15.92
N ILE A 29 6.65 22.49 15.00
CA ILE A 29 6.42 21.04 15.01
C ILE A 29 7.76 20.31 14.81
N LYS A 30 8.55 20.73 13.82
CA LYS A 30 9.87 20.14 13.54
C LYS A 30 10.79 20.20 14.77
N ARG A 31 10.93 21.36 15.40
CA ARG A 31 11.74 21.53 16.62
C ARG A 31 11.29 20.60 17.74
N LYS A 32 9.97 20.52 18.01
CA LYS A 32 9.45 19.58 19.02
C LYS A 32 9.76 18.12 18.70
N LYS A 33 9.68 17.73 17.42
CA LYS A 33 10.03 16.36 16.99
C LYS A 33 11.53 16.07 17.12
N ASP A 34 12.37 17.08 16.95
CA ASP A 34 13.82 16.97 17.14
C ASP A 34 14.20 16.94 18.62
N ASP A 35 13.54 17.74 19.46
CA ASP A 35 13.73 17.73 20.92
C ASP A 35 13.33 16.38 21.56
N LEU A 36 12.38 15.67 20.97
CA LEU A 36 11.92 14.34 21.41
C LEU A 36 12.78 13.20 20.85
N ALA A 37 13.73 13.46 19.93
CA ALA A 37 14.55 12.43 19.31
C ALA A 37 15.80 12.14 20.15
N ASP A 38 15.65 11.22 21.10
CA ASP A 38 16.70 10.79 22.02
C ASP A 38 17.68 9.76 21.41
N GLY A 39 17.26 9.02 20.37
CA GLY A 39 18.10 8.06 19.68
C GLY A 39 17.51 7.54 18.37
N THR A 40 18.27 6.69 17.67
CA THR A 40 17.81 6.00 16.46
C THR A 40 17.58 4.52 16.74
N LEU A 41 16.58 3.94 16.05
CA LEU A 41 16.26 2.52 16.19
C LEU A 41 17.46 1.62 15.88
N SER A 42 18.24 1.98 14.86
CA SER A 42 19.41 1.23 14.44
C SER A 42 20.52 1.19 15.49
N ASN A 43 20.74 2.29 16.22
CA ASN A 43 21.75 2.34 17.29
C ASN A 43 21.35 1.45 18.48
N ILE A 44 20.08 1.52 18.88
CA ILE A 44 19.54 0.69 19.96
C ILE A 44 19.59 -0.80 19.55
N ALA A 45 19.13 -1.14 18.35
CA ALA A 45 19.09 -2.50 17.85
C ALA A 45 20.49 -3.14 17.74
N LYS A 46 21.51 -2.39 17.29
CA LYS A 46 22.90 -2.89 17.20
C LYS A 46 23.46 -3.31 18.55
N SER A 47 23.01 -2.70 19.64
CA SER A 47 23.46 -3.03 21.00
C SER A 47 22.74 -4.24 21.62
N GLN A 48 21.52 -4.54 21.17
CA GLN A 48 20.63 -5.51 21.83
C GLN A 48 20.35 -6.78 21.00
N GLN A 49 20.59 -6.75 19.69
CA GLN A 49 20.21 -7.84 18.78
C GLN A 49 21.37 -8.28 17.87
N GLU A 50 21.53 -9.60 17.76
CA GLU A 50 22.42 -10.20 16.78
C GLU A 50 21.95 -9.90 15.35
N ALA A 51 22.94 -9.74 14.46
CA ALA A 51 22.69 -9.57 13.05
C ALA A 51 22.10 -10.86 12.47
N LEU A 52 21.09 -10.72 11.60
CA LEU A 52 20.59 -11.87 10.87
C LEU A 52 21.68 -12.42 9.93
N PRO A 53 21.76 -13.75 9.77
CA PRO A 53 22.71 -14.36 8.85
C PRO A 53 22.40 -13.88 7.43
N ARG A 54 23.33 -13.12 6.87
CA ARG A 54 23.36 -12.81 5.43
C ARG A 54 23.51 -14.16 4.73
N ASN A 55 22.52 -14.55 3.92
CA ASN A 55 22.43 -15.80 3.13
C ASN A 55 21.42 -16.88 3.56
N GLN A 56 20.52 -16.67 4.54
CA GLN A 56 19.28 -17.46 4.60
C GLN A 56 18.31 -16.96 3.52
N MET A 57 18.64 -17.29 2.27
CA MET A 57 17.91 -16.80 1.10
C MET A 57 16.66 -17.63 0.89
N MET A 58 15.51 -16.95 0.83
CA MET A 58 14.29 -17.58 0.32
C MET A 58 14.53 -18.03 -1.11
N ARG A 59 14.08 -19.23 -1.44
CA ARG A 59 14.16 -19.77 -2.81
C ARG A 59 12.78 -19.79 -3.44
N THR A 60 12.72 -19.61 -4.75
CA THR A 60 11.47 -19.81 -5.48
C THR A 60 11.06 -21.27 -5.35
N LYS A 61 9.94 -21.54 -4.69
CA LYS A 61 9.36 -22.90 -4.58
C LYS A 61 8.37 -23.17 -5.69
N LYS A 62 7.62 -22.14 -6.12
CA LYS A 62 6.58 -22.24 -7.14
C LYS A 62 6.61 -21.02 -8.06
N THR A 63 6.23 -21.24 -9.32
CA THR A 63 6.04 -20.20 -10.32
C THR A 63 4.64 -20.36 -10.91
N LEU A 64 3.77 -19.39 -10.69
CA LEU A 64 2.41 -19.38 -11.22
C LEU A 64 2.45 -18.78 -12.64
N LYS A 65 2.06 -19.58 -13.62
CA LYS A 65 2.04 -19.20 -15.04
C LYS A 65 0.61 -19.16 -15.54
N GLY A 66 0.20 -18.05 -16.14
CA GLY A 66 -1.12 -17.99 -16.76
C GLY A 66 -1.64 -16.62 -17.16
N HIS A 67 -1.04 -15.54 -16.68
CA HIS A 67 -1.26 -14.22 -17.25
C HIS A 67 -0.51 -14.08 -18.57
N LEU A 68 -1.06 -13.28 -19.48
CA LEU A 68 -0.48 -13.01 -20.80
C LEU A 68 0.15 -11.62 -20.88
N ALA A 69 -0.03 -10.80 -19.85
CA ALA A 69 0.50 -9.45 -19.76
C ALA A 69 0.94 -9.13 -18.32
N LYS A 70 1.48 -7.92 -18.17
CA LYS A 70 2.02 -7.37 -16.93
C LYS A 70 1.05 -7.54 -15.76
N ILE A 71 1.54 -8.08 -14.66
CA ILE A 71 0.78 -8.16 -13.40
C ILE A 71 0.96 -6.82 -12.67
N TYR A 72 -0.11 -6.27 -12.11
CA TYR A 72 -0.07 -5.00 -11.38
C TYR A 72 -0.24 -5.19 -9.88
N ALA A 73 -1.22 -6.00 -9.48
CA ALA A 73 -1.53 -6.22 -8.09
C ALA A 73 -1.73 -7.70 -7.80
N MET A 74 -1.44 -8.06 -6.55
CA MET A 74 -1.78 -9.34 -5.98
C MET A 74 -2.19 -9.15 -4.53
N HIS A 75 -3.03 -10.06 -4.02
CA HIS A 75 -3.43 -10.05 -2.62
C HIS A 75 -3.65 -11.48 -2.14
N TRP A 76 -3.10 -11.82 -0.97
CA TRP A 76 -3.34 -13.10 -0.32
C TRP A 76 -4.73 -13.16 0.30
N SER A 77 -5.31 -14.36 0.30
CA SER A 77 -6.47 -14.71 1.10
C SER A 77 -6.04 -14.96 2.56
N THR A 78 -6.97 -14.76 3.49
CA THR A 78 -6.79 -15.07 4.91
C THR A 78 -6.60 -16.56 5.19
N ASP A 79 -7.02 -17.43 4.26
CA ASP A 79 -6.89 -18.89 4.34
C ASP A 79 -5.48 -19.43 4.13
N ARG A 80 -4.49 -18.55 3.87
CA ARG A 80 -3.06 -18.86 3.69
C ARG A 80 -2.72 -19.66 2.43
N ARG A 81 -3.72 -19.98 1.60
CA ARG A 81 -3.60 -20.88 0.45
C ARG A 81 -3.94 -20.17 -0.84
N HIS A 82 -5.00 -19.39 -0.86
CA HIS A 82 -5.44 -18.71 -2.07
C HIS A 82 -4.82 -17.32 -2.18
N LEU A 83 -4.61 -16.88 -3.41
CA LEU A 83 -4.24 -15.50 -3.72
C LEU A 83 -4.94 -15.08 -5.00
N VAL A 84 -5.24 -13.79 -5.09
CA VAL A 84 -5.75 -13.17 -6.31
C VAL A 84 -4.66 -12.34 -6.96
N SER A 85 -4.63 -12.34 -8.30
CA SER A 85 -3.75 -11.49 -9.09
C SER A 85 -4.52 -10.81 -10.22
N ALA A 86 -4.17 -9.54 -10.47
CA ALA A 86 -4.71 -8.72 -11.54
C ALA A 86 -3.63 -8.40 -12.57
N SER A 87 -3.98 -8.55 -13.85
CA SER A 87 -3.09 -8.29 -14.97
C SER A 87 -3.74 -7.38 -16.00
N GLN A 88 -2.88 -6.74 -16.80
CA GLN A 88 -3.28 -5.94 -17.95
C GLN A 88 -3.92 -6.72 -19.10
N ASP A 89 -3.92 -8.06 -19.02
CA ASP A 89 -4.66 -8.91 -19.96
C ASP A 89 -6.18 -8.88 -19.72
N GLY A 90 -6.65 -8.05 -18.77
CA GLY A 90 -8.05 -7.94 -18.40
C GLY A 90 -8.55 -9.17 -17.65
N LYS A 91 -7.68 -9.90 -16.94
CA LYS A 91 -8.07 -11.04 -16.12
C LYS A 91 -7.71 -10.84 -14.65
N LEU A 92 -8.65 -11.25 -13.81
CA LEU A 92 -8.43 -11.49 -12.40
C LEU A 92 -8.36 -13.01 -12.19
N ILE A 93 -7.21 -13.53 -11.76
CA ILE A 93 -7.03 -14.97 -11.55
C ILE A 93 -6.90 -15.24 -10.06
N ILE A 94 -7.65 -16.23 -9.58
CA ILE A 94 -7.53 -16.77 -8.22
C ILE A 94 -6.77 -18.07 -8.31
N TRP A 95 -5.69 -18.15 -7.56
CA TRP A 95 -4.76 -19.25 -7.55
C TRP A 95 -4.84 -20.00 -6.23
N ASP A 96 -4.60 -21.30 -6.30
CA ASP A 96 -4.17 -22.09 -5.16
C ASP A 96 -2.63 -22.11 -5.14
N ALA A 97 -2.03 -21.45 -4.16
CA ALA A 97 -0.58 -21.31 -4.03
C ALA A 97 0.15 -22.65 -3.86
N TYR A 98 -0.52 -23.68 -3.33
CA TYR A 98 0.12 -24.97 -3.01
C TYR A 98 0.18 -25.86 -4.25
N THR A 99 -0.94 -25.95 -4.96
CA THR A 99 -1.09 -26.80 -6.15
C THR A 99 -0.73 -26.07 -7.45
N THR A 100 -0.62 -24.74 -7.42
CA THR A 100 -0.45 -23.84 -8.59
C THR A 100 -1.63 -23.83 -9.56
N ASN A 101 -2.76 -24.42 -9.15
CA ASN A 101 -3.97 -24.48 -9.97
C ASN A 101 -4.69 -23.13 -9.98
N LYS A 102 -5.33 -22.83 -11.12
CA LYS A 102 -6.25 -21.69 -11.27
C LYS A 102 -7.62 -22.13 -10.79
N VAL A 103 -8.09 -21.56 -9.68
CA VAL A 103 -9.42 -21.86 -9.11
C VAL A 103 -10.48 -21.09 -9.89
N HIS A 104 -10.24 -19.81 -10.14
CA HIS A 104 -11.11 -18.97 -10.94
C HIS A 104 -10.30 -18.08 -11.89
N ALA A 105 -10.86 -17.79 -13.05
CA ALA A 105 -10.36 -16.79 -13.99
C ALA A 105 -11.53 -15.91 -14.41
N ILE A 106 -11.57 -14.68 -13.88
CA ILE A 106 -12.65 -13.73 -14.09
C ILE A 106 -12.21 -12.77 -15.20
N PRO A 107 -12.89 -12.75 -16.36
CA PRO A 107 -12.66 -11.73 -17.37
C PRO A 107 -13.22 -10.39 -16.88
N LEU A 108 -12.41 -9.35 -16.97
CA LEU A 108 -12.74 -8.00 -16.58
C LEU A 108 -13.17 -7.20 -17.80
N ARG A 109 -14.00 -6.18 -17.57
CA ARG A 109 -14.46 -5.29 -18.64
C ARG A 109 -13.34 -4.36 -19.12
N SER A 110 -12.53 -3.87 -18.18
CA SER A 110 -11.37 -3.03 -18.46
C SER A 110 -10.10 -3.88 -18.43
N SER A 111 -9.23 -3.69 -19.43
CA SER A 111 -7.91 -4.32 -19.45
C SER A 111 -6.95 -3.66 -18.45
N TRP A 112 -7.16 -2.39 -18.12
CA TRP A 112 -6.23 -1.60 -17.30
C TRP A 112 -6.59 -1.68 -15.83
N VAL A 113 -6.18 -2.78 -15.19
CA VAL A 113 -6.40 -3.02 -13.76
C VAL A 113 -5.15 -2.65 -12.99
N MET A 114 -5.31 -1.85 -11.94
CA MET A 114 -4.21 -1.40 -11.09
C MET A 114 -4.25 -2.05 -9.71
N THR A 115 -5.43 -2.44 -9.25
CA THR A 115 -5.61 -3.01 -7.91
C THR A 115 -6.49 -4.24 -7.89
N CYS A 116 -6.21 -5.11 -6.93
CA CYS A 116 -7.12 -6.17 -6.51
C CYS A 116 -7.07 -6.36 -4.99
N ALA A 117 -8.20 -6.81 -4.44
CA ALA A 117 -8.31 -7.17 -3.04
C ALA A 117 -9.11 -8.46 -2.87
N TYR A 118 -8.74 -9.23 -1.86
CA TYR A 118 -9.45 -10.42 -1.41
C TYR A 118 -10.18 -10.07 -0.12
N ALA A 119 -11.47 -10.38 -0.01
CA ALA A 119 -12.22 -10.13 1.21
C ALA A 119 -11.76 -11.05 2.35
N PRO A 120 -11.79 -10.60 3.62
CA PRO A 120 -11.35 -11.42 4.75
C PRO A 120 -12.11 -12.73 4.93
N SER A 121 -13.38 -12.78 4.52
CA SER A 121 -14.19 -14.02 4.50
C SER A 121 -13.84 -14.99 3.38
N GLY A 122 -13.18 -14.50 2.33
CA GLY A 122 -12.97 -15.19 1.06
C GLY A 122 -14.19 -15.28 0.14
N ASN A 123 -15.29 -14.61 0.47
CA ASN A 123 -16.50 -14.63 -0.36
C ASN A 123 -16.43 -13.66 -1.55
N TYR A 124 -15.64 -12.59 -1.44
CA TYR A 124 -15.57 -11.53 -2.44
C TYR A 124 -14.15 -11.25 -2.89
N VAL A 125 -14.04 -10.80 -4.13
CA VAL A 125 -12.84 -10.15 -4.67
C VAL A 125 -13.21 -8.83 -5.31
N ALA A 126 -12.36 -7.83 -5.13
CA ALA A 126 -12.51 -6.53 -5.76
C ALA A 126 -11.37 -6.28 -6.73
N CYS A 127 -11.65 -5.50 -7.78
CA CYS A 127 -10.64 -4.94 -8.65
C CYS A 127 -11.03 -3.54 -9.11
N GLY A 128 -10.06 -2.80 -9.64
CA GLY A 128 -10.31 -1.56 -10.37
C GLY A 128 -9.04 -1.01 -10.97
N GLY A 129 -9.18 0.02 -11.80
CA GLY A 129 -8.05 0.71 -12.40
C GLY A 129 -8.46 1.96 -13.15
N LEU A 130 -8.10 2.07 -14.43
CA LEU A 130 -8.34 3.28 -15.25
C LEU A 130 -9.82 3.48 -15.64
N ASP A 131 -10.70 2.53 -15.31
CA ASP A 131 -12.14 2.66 -15.51
C ASP A 131 -12.85 3.47 -14.42
N ASN A 132 -12.11 3.91 -13.39
CA ASN A 132 -12.60 4.69 -12.24
C ASN A 132 -13.68 3.97 -11.42
N ILE A 133 -13.85 2.66 -11.64
CA ILE A 133 -14.89 1.83 -11.02
C ILE A 133 -14.21 0.76 -10.19
N CYS A 134 -14.68 0.58 -8.95
CA CYS A 134 -14.32 -0.61 -8.17
C CYS A 134 -15.39 -1.69 -8.37
N SER A 135 -15.02 -2.76 -9.08
CA SER A 135 -15.90 -3.90 -9.34
C SER A 135 -15.68 -4.99 -8.29
N ILE A 136 -16.77 -5.45 -7.69
CA ILE A 136 -16.79 -6.51 -6.66
C ILE A 136 -17.45 -7.75 -7.24
N TYR A 137 -16.79 -8.89 -7.12
CA TYR A 137 -17.25 -10.20 -7.59
C TYR A 137 -17.49 -11.11 -6.40
N ASN A 138 -18.57 -11.90 -6.46
CA ASN A 138 -18.92 -12.88 -5.43
C ASN A 138 -18.50 -14.28 -5.88
N LEU A 139 -17.57 -14.90 -5.13
CA LEU A 139 -17.01 -16.21 -5.44
C LEU A 139 -17.92 -17.38 -5.08
N ASN A 140 -18.82 -17.22 -4.11
CA ASN A 140 -19.69 -18.29 -3.64
C ASN A 140 -20.81 -18.64 -4.63
N GLN A 141 -21.19 -17.72 -5.50
CA GLN A 141 -22.35 -17.88 -6.38
C GLN A 141 -22.08 -18.79 -7.59
N ALA A 142 -20.83 -19.18 -7.84
CA ALA A 142 -20.46 -19.90 -9.05
C ALA A 142 -19.56 -21.10 -8.76
N ARG A 143 -20.19 -22.22 -8.37
CA ARG A 143 -19.62 -23.55 -8.67
C ARG A 143 -19.85 -23.98 -10.12
N ASP A 144 -20.83 -23.40 -10.83
CA ASP A 144 -21.22 -23.85 -12.20
C ASP A 144 -21.66 -22.71 -13.16
N GLY A 145 -21.26 -21.45 -12.95
CA GLY A 145 -21.66 -20.34 -13.82
C GLY A 145 -20.61 -19.22 -13.98
N PRO A 146 -20.76 -18.31 -14.96
CA PRO A 146 -19.88 -17.16 -15.08
C PRO A 146 -19.96 -16.31 -13.82
N GLN A 147 -18.80 -15.99 -13.24
CA GLN A 147 -18.68 -15.14 -12.06
C GLN A 147 -19.30 -13.77 -12.36
N LYS A 148 -20.47 -13.49 -11.79
CA LYS A 148 -21.18 -12.24 -12.02
C LYS A 148 -20.63 -11.15 -11.11
N VAL A 149 -20.54 -9.94 -11.66
CA VAL A 149 -20.27 -8.74 -10.88
C VAL A 149 -21.39 -8.60 -9.85
N ALA A 150 -21.04 -8.64 -8.57
CA ALA A 150 -21.98 -8.43 -7.48
C ALA A 150 -22.36 -6.95 -7.40
N ARG A 151 -21.35 -6.06 -7.49
CA ARG A 151 -21.51 -4.60 -7.41
C ARG A 151 -20.43 -3.87 -8.19
N GLU A 152 -20.81 -2.73 -8.75
CA GLU A 152 -19.90 -1.73 -9.30
C GLU A 152 -20.03 -0.45 -8.46
N LEU A 153 -18.91 0.00 -7.91
CA LEU A 153 -18.82 1.24 -7.13
C LEU A 153 -18.25 2.32 -8.03
N SER A 154 -19.08 3.30 -8.37
CA SER A 154 -18.70 4.45 -9.20
C SER A 154 -18.88 5.75 -8.41
N GLY A 155 -17.88 6.62 -8.47
CA GLY A 155 -17.92 7.93 -7.82
C GLY A 155 -16.57 8.62 -7.69
N HIS A 156 -15.47 7.91 -7.94
CA HIS A 156 -14.17 8.54 -8.18
C HIS A 156 -14.13 9.22 -9.55
N SER A 157 -13.44 10.36 -9.64
CA SER A 157 -13.22 11.08 -10.91
C SER A 157 -11.87 10.73 -11.56
N GLY A 158 -11.01 10.00 -10.87
CA GLY A 158 -9.72 9.53 -11.34
C GLY A 158 -9.59 8.01 -11.30
N TYR A 159 -8.45 7.51 -11.76
CA TYR A 159 -8.18 6.07 -11.76
C TYR A 159 -8.13 5.51 -10.34
N LEU A 160 -8.48 4.24 -10.18
CA LEU A 160 -8.40 3.54 -8.90
C LEU A 160 -6.99 2.97 -8.70
N SER A 161 -6.27 3.44 -7.69
CA SER A 161 -4.88 3.02 -7.44
C SER A 161 -4.81 1.80 -6.51
N CYS A 162 -5.62 1.77 -5.45
CA CYS A 162 -5.62 0.70 -4.46
C CYS A 162 -7.02 0.49 -3.87
N CYS A 163 -7.31 -0.76 -3.49
CA CYS A 163 -8.51 -1.13 -2.76
C CYS A 163 -8.20 -2.15 -1.66
N ARG A 164 -8.90 -2.03 -0.52
CA ARG A 164 -8.79 -2.95 0.61
C ARG A 164 -10.13 -3.12 1.30
N PHE A 165 -10.54 -4.37 1.51
CA PHE A 165 -11.73 -4.68 2.29
C PHE A 165 -11.45 -4.46 3.79
N VAL A 166 -12.34 -3.72 4.46
CA VAL A 166 -12.36 -3.66 5.92
C VAL A 166 -13.10 -4.90 6.45
N ASN A 167 -14.21 -5.26 5.79
CA ASN A 167 -15.01 -6.45 6.02
C ASN A 167 -15.85 -6.75 4.77
N ASP A 168 -16.71 -7.77 4.82
CA ASP A 168 -17.58 -8.16 3.70
C ASP A 168 -18.61 -7.09 3.28
N ARG A 169 -18.84 -6.08 4.13
CA ARG A 169 -19.80 -5.00 3.89
C ARG A 169 -19.13 -3.69 3.48
N SER A 170 -17.86 -3.49 3.78
CA SER A 170 -17.19 -2.22 3.54
C SER A 170 -15.81 -2.37 2.93
N ILE A 171 -15.54 -1.52 1.95
CA ILE A 171 -14.30 -1.45 1.21
C ILE A 171 -13.78 -0.02 1.20
N LEU A 172 -12.47 0.12 1.33
CA LEU A 172 -11.74 1.37 1.15
C LEU A 172 -11.11 1.38 -0.23
N THR A 173 -11.19 2.53 -0.89
CA THR A 173 -10.58 2.79 -2.19
C THR A 173 -9.73 4.05 -2.13
N SER A 174 -8.65 4.06 -2.89
CA SER A 174 -7.84 5.25 -3.17
C SER A 174 -7.79 5.52 -4.67
N SER A 175 -7.72 6.79 -5.03
CA SER A 175 -7.76 7.22 -6.42
C SER A 175 -6.77 8.33 -6.74
N GLY A 176 -6.45 8.46 -8.04
CA GLY A 176 -5.74 9.60 -8.61
C GLY A 176 -6.54 10.92 -8.60
N ASP A 177 -7.76 10.94 -8.07
CA ASP A 177 -8.49 12.21 -7.80
C ASP A 177 -8.11 12.84 -6.45
N MET A 178 -7.01 12.39 -5.84
CA MET A 178 -6.50 12.87 -4.54
C MET A 178 -7.37 12.49 -3.33
N THR A 179 -8.38 11.63 -3.52
CA THR A 179 -9.29 11.21 -2.44
C THR A 179 -9.16 9.72 -2.13
N CYS A 180 -9.50 9.37 -0.88
CA CYS A 180 -9.88 8.02 -0.51
C CYS A 180 -11.37 7.99 -0.19
N MET A 181 -12.04 6.89 -0.49
CA MET A 181 -13.46 6.72 -0.18
C MET A 181 -13.71 5.41 0.55
N LYS A 182 -14.64 5.45 1.52
CA LYS A 182 -15.23 4.26 2.14
C LYS A 182 -16.59 4.01 1.53
N TRP A 183 -16.82 2.77 1.14
CA TRP A 183 -18.06 2.34 0.51
C TRP A 183 -18.79 1.33 1.39
N ASP A 184 -20.12 1.36 1.30
CA ASP A 184 -20.98 0.27 1.75
C ASP A 184 -21.35 -0.59 0.54
N ILE A 185 -20.93 -1.85 0.56
CA ILE A 185 -21.04 -2.77 -0.57
C ILE A 185 -22.51 -3.13 -0.83
N GLU A 186 -23.33 -3.24 0.22
CA GLU A 186 -24.73 -3.62 0.10
C GLU A 186 -25.55 -2.54 -0.65
N SER A 187 -25.40 -1.28 -0.24
CA SER A 187 -26.07 -0.15 -0.88
C SER A 187 -25.38 0.33 -2.16
N GLY A 188 -24.07 0.06 -2.30
CA GLY A 188 -23.24 0.58 -3.39
C GLY A 188 -22.97 2.08 -3.29
N GLN A 189 -23.19 2.69 -2.12
CA GLN A 189 -23.04 4.13 -1.91
C GLN A 189 -21.75 4.46 -1.16
N LYS A 190 -21.22 5.66 -1.44
CA LYS A 190 -20.11 6.23 -0.66
C LYS A 190 -20.60 6.62 0.74
N VAL A 191 -19.93 6.11 1.77
CA VAL A 191 -20.23 6.36 3.18
C VAL A 191 -19.43 7.55 3.69
N THR A 192 -18.14 7.60 3.35
CA THR A 192 -17.22 8.64 3.82
C THR A 192 -16.20 8.94 2.74
N GLU A 193 -15.88 10.22 2.58
CA GLU A 193 -14.87 10.73 1.65
C GLU A 193 -13.74 11.37 2.47
N PHE A 194 -12.51 10.98 2.15
CA PHE A 194 -11.29 11.42 2.82
C PHE A 194 -10.48 12.24 1.81
N ALA A 195 -10.64 13.56 1.88
CA ALA A 195 -10.00 14.52 0.98
C ALA A 195 -9.09 15.46 1.77
N ASP A 196 -7.78 15.22 1.68
CA ASP A 196 -6.72 16.04 2.29
C ASP A 196 -5.36 15.90 1.59
N HIS A 197 -5.20 14.90 0.72
CA HIS A 197 -4.00 14.79 -0.12
C HIS A 197 -4.00 15.85 -1.22
N LEU A 198 -2.80 16.23 -1.64
CA LEU A 198 -2.57 17.25 -2.68
C LEU A 198 -2.08 16.64 -4.00
N GLY A 199 -1.99 15.31 -4.07
CA GLY A 199 -1.56 14.55 -5.23
C GLY A 199 -2.24 13.19 -5.26
N ASP A 200 -2.00 12.45 -6.33
CA ASP A 200 -2.59 11.14 -6.58
C ASP A 200 -2.29 10.20 -5.41
N VAL A 201 -3.33 9.58 -4.83
CA VAL A 201 -3.13 8.61 -3.76
C VAL A 201 -2.78 7.28 -4.42
N MET A 202 -1.62 6.70 -4.11
CA MET A 202 -1.11 5.51 -4.80
C MET A 202 -1.43 4.21 -4.06
N SER A 203 -1.41 4.22 -2.74
CA SER A 203 -1.62 3.01 -1.95
C SER A 203 -2.28 3.29 -0.60
N ILE A 204 -3.00 2.27 -0.10
CA ILE A 204 -3.61 2.27 1.22
C ILE A 204 -3.29 0.99 1.97
N SER A 205 -3.20 1.08 3.29
CA SER A 205 -3.07 -0.06 4.18
C SER A 205 -3.99 0.12 5.38
N ILE A 206 -4.71 -0.93 5.77
CA ILE A 206 -5.61 -0.94 6.93
C ILE A 206 -4.82 -1.40 8.16
N ASN A 207 -5.07 -0.77 9.30
CA ASN A 207 -4.42 -1.14 10.54
C ASN A 207 -4.90 -2.55 11.00
N PRO A 208 -3.97 -3.50 11.24
CA PRO A 208 -4.32 -4.87 11.61
C PRO A 208 -4.94 -5.00 13.00
N THR A 209 -4.64 -4.09 13.94
CA THR A 209 -5.15 -4.13 15.33
C THR A 209 -6.39 -3.26 15.52
N ASN A 210 -6.51 -2.16 14.77
CA ASN A 210 -7.66 -1.26 14.82
C ASN A 210 -8.27 -1.03 13.44
N GLN A 211 -9.37 -1.72 13.14
CA GLN A 211 -10.07 -1.64 11.84
C GLN A 211 -10.63 -0.26 11.50
N ASN A 212 -10.68 0.68 12.47
CA ASN A 212 -11.14 2.05 12.23
C ASN A 212 -10.05 2.98 11.71
N THR A 213 -8.81 2.51 11.54
CA THR A 213 -7.69 3.33 11.15
C THR A 213 -7.02 2.77 9.91
N PHE A 214 -6.65 3.65 8.97
CA PHE A 214 -5.87 3.28 7.80
C PHE A 214 -4.84 4.36 7.49
N VAL A 215 -3.82 4.00 6.70
CA VAL A 215 -2.83 4.93 6.16
C VAL A 215 -2.91 4.96 4.65
N SER A 216 -2.60 6.10 4.07
CA SER A 216 -2.44 6.30 2.64
C SER A 216 -1.11 6.95 2.31
N GLY A 217 -0.53 6.58 1.18
CA GLY A 217 0.64 7.23 0.58
C GLY A 217 0.27 7.82 -0.78
N ALA A 218 0.79 9.02 -1.08
CA ALA A 218 0.46 9.76 -2.29
C ALA A 218 1.69 10.36 -2.98
N CYS A 219 1.47 10.91 -4.18
CA CYS A 219 2.45 11.64 -4.98
C CYS A 219 2.79 13.05 -4.42
N ASP A 220 2.19 13.45 -3.30
CA ASP A 220 2.56 14.66 -2.57
C ASP A 220 3.74 14.44 -1.60
N ALA A 221 4.36 13.24 -1.62
CA ALA A 221 5.41 12.76 -0.72
C ALA A 221 5.00 12.66 0.76
N PHE A 222 3.69 12.75 1.06
CA PHE A 222 3.16 12.60 2.41
C PHE A 222 2.44 11.27 2.58
N ALA A 223 2.65 10.65 3.75
CA ALA A 223 1.78 9.59 4.25
C ALA A 223 0.79 10.19 5.24
N LYS A 224 -0.49 9.84 5.15
CA LYS A 224 -1.54 10.34 6.06
C LYS A 224 -2.19 9.19 6.82
N LEU A 225 -2.43 9.41 8.11
CA LEU A 225 -3.19 8.51 8.97
C LEU A 225 -4.63 9.00 9.10
N TRP A 226 -5.58 8.12 8.89
CA TRP A 226 -7.00 8.43 8.88
C TRP A 226 -7.75 7.64 9.93
N ASP A 227 -8.63 8.30 10.66
CA ASP A 227 -9.68 7.63 11.42
C ASP A 227 -10.97 7.65 10.58
N ILE A 228 -11.47 6.44 10.30
CA ILE A 228 -12.68 6.20 9.53
C ILE A 228 -13.90 6.92 10.14
N ARG A 229 -13.91 7.17 11.45
CA ARG A 229 -15.00 7.84 12.16
C ARG A 229 -14.86 9.36 12.19
N ALA A 230 -13.62 9.88 12.10
CA ALA A 230 -13.37 11.31 12.21
C ALA A 230 -13.55 12.07 10.88
N GLY A 231 -13.41 11.37 9.74
CA GLY A 231 -13.58 11.96 8.41
C GLY A 231 -12.49 12.96 7.99
N LYS A 232 -11.40 13.08 8.77
CA LYS A 232 -10.23 13.92 8.47
C LYS A 232 -8.94 13.18 8.80
N ALA A 233 -7.84 13.62 8.20
CA ALA A 233 -6.51 13.11 8.52
C ALA A 233 -6.15 13.46 9.97
N VAL A 234 -5.77 12.44 10.74
CA VAL A 234 -5.40 12.57 12.16
C VAL A 234 -3.93 13.01 12.28
N GLN A 235 -3.07 12.45 11.43
CA GLN A 235 -1.65 12.77 11.37
C GLN A 235 -1.16 12.80 9.92
N THR A 236 -0.13 13.59 9.66
CA THR A 236 0.57 13.65 8.37
C THR A 236 2.06 13.46 8.61
N PHE A 237 2.64 12.48 7.92
CA PHE A 237 4.03 12.11 8.01
C PHE A 237 4.76 12.60 6.77
N ALA A 238 5.75 13.45 7.01
CA ALA A 238 6.68 13.95 6.01
C ALA A 238 8.02 13.25 6.18
N GLY A 239 8.72 12.98 5.08
CA GLY A 239 10.05 12.39 5.10
C GLY A 239 10.56 12.07 3.71
N HIS A 240 9.69 11.60 2.81
CA HIS A 240 10.03 11.31 1.42
C HIS A 240 10.29 12.57 0.58
N GLU A 241 11.18 12.42 -0.40
CA GLU A 241 11.53 13.46 -1.37
C GLU A 241 10.76 13.33 -2.68
N SER A 242 10.07 12.20 -2.88
CA SER A 242 9.32 11.87 -4.09
C SER A 242 8.07 11.04 -3.74
N ASP A 243 7.41 10.52 -4.77
CA ASP A 243 6.10 9.86 -4.69
C ASP A 243 6.15 8.62 -3.80
N ILE A 244 5.14 8.42 -2.96
CA ILE A 244 5.00 7.23 -2.13
C ILE A 244 4.14 6.21 -2.88
N ASN A 245 4.79 5.27 -3.56
CA ASN A 245 4.10 4.22 -4.32
C ASN A 245 3.43 3.18 -3.43
N ALA A 246 4.06 2.83 -2.31
CA ALA A 246 3.62 1.71 -1.49
C ALA A 246 3.63 2.05 0.00
N ILE A 247 2.61 1.57 0.71
CA ILE A 247 2.48 1.70 2.16
C ILE A 247 1.98 0.39 2.76
N HIS A 248 2.51 0.00 3.91
CA HIS A 248 2.10 -1.21 4.60
C HIS A 248 2.19 -1.03 6.12
N PHE A 249 1.11 -1.35 6.84
CA PHE A 249 1.13 -1.36 8.30
C PHE A 249 2.10 -2.41 8.85
N PHE A 250 2.76 -2.06 9.95
CA PHE A 250 3.49 -3.05 10.73
C PHE A 250 2.49 -3.95 11.49
N PRO A 251 2.82 -5.23 11.77
CA PRO A 251 1.89 -6.16 12.41
C PRO A 251 1.37 -5.72 13.79
N ASP A 252 2.07 -4.81 14.49
CA ASP A 252 1.65 -4.25 15.77
C ASP A 252 0.54 -3.18 15.66
N GLY A 253 0.32 -2.63 14.48
CA GLY A 253 -0.63 -1.54 14.22
C GLY A 253 -0.23 -0.18 14.79
N HIS A 254 1.00 -0.01 15.28
CA HIS A 254 1.54 1.26 15.79
C HIS A 254 2.57 1.89 14.86
N SER A 255 3.18 1.10 13.98
CA SER A 255 4.11 1.57 12.97
C SER A 255 3.64 1.21 11.56
N PHE A 256 4.22 1.84 10.55
CA PHE A 256 4.01 1.50 9.15
C PHE A 256 5.27 1.78 8.33
N VAL A 257 5.39 1.07 7.22
CA VAL A 257 6.49 1.23 6.26
C VAL A 257 5.99 1.83 4.97
N THR A 258 6.81 2.67 4.36
CA THR A 258 6.56 3.31 3.07
C THR A 258 7.70 2.97 2.11
N GLY A 259 7.38 2.89 0.82
CA GLY A 259 8.33 2.77 -0.27
C GLY A 259 8.06 3.85 -1.31
N SER A 260 9.12 4.53 -1.75
CA SER A 260 9.03 5.71 -2.61
C SER A 260 9.93 5.60 -3.85
N ASP A 261 9.68 6.48 -4.82
CA ASP A 261 10.55 6.71 -5.97
C ASP A 261 11.90 7.38 -5.62
N ASP A 262 12.07 7.88 -4.39
CA ASP A 262 13.37 8.34 -3.88
C ASP A 262 14.37 7.19 -3.58
N ALA A 263 14.04 5.96 -4.01
CA ALA A 263 14.79 4.72 -3.80
C ALA A 263 14.95 4.29 -2.33
N THR A 264 14.22 4.92 -1.40
CA THR A 264 14.27 4.60 0.03
C THR A 264 12.96 4.03 0.54
N CYS A 265 13.06 3.07 1.46
CA CYS A 265 11.94 2.73 2.34
C CYS A 265 12.10 3.47 3.66
N ARG A 266 11.00 3.90 4.28
CA ARG A 266 11.03 4.49 5.62
C ARG A 266 10.09 3.74 6.55
N LEU A 267 10.46 3.64 7.82
CA LEU A 267 9.60 3.15 8.91
C LEU A 267 9.16 4.36 9.73
N PHE A 268 7.85 4.52 9.92
CA PHE A 268 7.24 5.55 10.75
C PHE A 268 6.53 4.92 11.95
N ASP A 269 6.58 5.57 13.11
CA ASP A 269 5.77 5.22 14.28
C ASP A 269 4.75 6.32 14.60
N ILE A 270 3.50 5.91 14.84
CA ILE A 270 2.34 6.78 15.03
C ILE A 270 2.41 7.57 16.35
N ARG A 271 3.04 7.00 17.38
CA ARG A 271 3.17 7.60 18.71
C ARG A 271 4.35 8.57 18.75
N ALA A 272 5.44 8.22 18.07
CA ALA A 272 6.60 9.10 17.92
C ALA A 272 6.33 10.25 16.92
N ASP A 273 5.35 10.09 16.03
CA ASP A 273 5.02 11.04 14.95
C ASP A 273 6.26 11.39 14.09
N ARG A 274 7.14 10.40 13.86
CA ARG A 274 8.43 10.57 13.18
C ARG A 274 8.83 9.28 12.43
N GLU A 275 9.71 9.43 11.44
CA GLU A 275 10.49 8.30 10.92
C GLU A 275 11.43 7.73 12.01
N LEU A 276 11.43 6.42 12.17
CA LEU A 276 12.30 5.67 13.08
C LEU A 276 13.56 5.16 12.39
N ASN A 277 13.44 4.81 11.10
CA ASN A 277 14.54 4.23 10.32
C ASN A 277 14.35 4.47 8.83
N GLN A 278 15.46 4.58 8.11
CA GLN A 278 15.50 4.72 6.66
C GLN A 278 16.31 3.55 6.08
N TYR A 279 15.74 2.87 5.10
CA TYR A 279 16.34 1.73 4.40
C TYR A 279 16.65 2.17 2.98
N GLY A 280 17.94 2.38 2.71
CA GLY A 280 18.45 2.78 1.42
C GLY A 280 19.93 2.44 1.33
N ASN A 281 20.48 2.48 0.11
CA ASN A 281 21.91 2.36 -0.12
C ASN A 281 22.28 3.26 -1.29
N GLU A 282 23.46 3.88 -1.26
CA GLU A 282 23.93 4.79 -2.32
C GLU A 282 24.00 4.10 -3.69
N SER A 283 24.12 2.77 -3.72
CA SER A 283 24.10 1.99 -4.95
C SER A 283 22.70 1.77 -5.55
N ILE A 284 21.63 2.04 -4.81
CA ILE A 284 20.25 1.78 -5.22
C ILE A 284 19.61 3.10 -5.62
N LEU A 285 19.40 3.28 -6.92
CA LEU A 285 18.83 4.50 -7.50
C LEU A 285 17.44 4.26 -8.11
N CYS A 286 16.90 3.05 -7.96
CA CYS A 286 15.62 2.65 -8.54
C CYS A 286 14.47 2.80 -7.54
N GLY A 287 13.32 3.24 -8.05
CA GLY A 287 12.11 3.41 -7.26
C GLY A 287 11.58 2.09 -6.69
N ILE A 288 10.87 2.20 -5.58
CA ILE A 288 10.21 1.09 -4.91
C ILE A 288 8.75 1.06 -5.33
N THR A 289 8.28 -0.11 -5.75
CA THR A 289 6.90 -0.30 -6.23
C THR A 289 5.96 -0.84 -5.17
N SER A 290 6.50 -1.65 -4.25
CA SER A 290 5.71 -2.43 -3.30
C SER A 290 6.53 -2.78 -2.06
N VAL A 291 5.87 -2.80 -0.91
CA VAL A 291 6.49 -3.11 0.39
C VAL A 291 5.57 -4.03 1.20
N ALA A 292 6.17 -4.94 1.97
CA ALA A 292 5.47 -5.75 2.95
C ALA A 292 6.42 -6.20 4.06
N THR A 293 5.85 -6.40 5.24
CA THR A 293 6.59 -6.88 6.41
C THR A 293 6.35 -8.37 6.62
N SER A 294 7.36 -9.07 7.15
CA SER A 294 7.15 -10.38 7.75
C SER A 294 6.16 -10.32 8.92
N VAL A 295 5.52 -11.45 9.25
CA VAL A 295 4.56 -11.53 10.37
C VAL A 295 5.21 -11.21 11.72
N SER A 296 6.49 -11.54 11.90
CA SER A 296 7.26 -11.14 13.10
C SER A 296 7.64 -9.66 13.10
N GLY A 297 7.53 -8.97 11.96
CA GLY A 297 7.99 -7.60 11.81
C GLY A 297 9.52 -7.45 11.80
N ARG A 298 10.28 -8.54 11.67
CA ARG A 298 11.75 -8.47 11.62
C ARG A 298 12.28 -8.14 10.22
N LEU A 299 11.66 -8.71 9.19
CA LEU A 299 12.04 -8.51 7.79
C LEU A 299 11.09 -7.55 7.08
N LEU A 300 11.65 -6.66 6.27
CA LEU A 300 10.98 -5.84 5.27
C LEU A 300 11.34 -6.35 3.88
N PHE A 301 10.32 -6.65 3.08
CA PHE A 301 10.46 -6.99 1.66
C PHE A 301 10.08 -5.76 0.85
N ALA A 302 10.98 -5.33 -0.03
CA ALA A 302 10.76 -4.20 -0.91
C ALA A 302 11.02 -4.62 -2.37
N GLY A 303 10.02 -4.43 -3.22
CA GLY A 303 10.09 -4.68 -4.66
C GLY A 303 10.58 -3.43 -5.38
N TYR A 304 11.57 -3.59 -6.24
CA TYR A 304 12.22 -2.48 -6.93
C TYR A 304 12.02 -2.55 -8.44
N ASP A 305 12.26 -1.41 -9.08
CA ASP A 305 12.28 -1.29 -10.54
C ASP A 305 13.50 -1.94 -11.21
N ASP A 306 14.52 -2.31 -10.45
CA ASP A 306 15.67 -3.10 -10.94
C ASP A 306 15.42 -4.62 -10.99
N PHE A 307 14.14 -5.02 -10.94
CA PHE A 307 13.66 -6.40 -11.09
C PHE A 307 13.93 -7.30 -9.89
N GLU A 308 14.60 -6.77 -8.86
CA GLU A 308 14.89 -7.48 -7.63
C GLU A 308 13.89 -7.13 -6.51
N CYS A 309 13.67 -8.09 -5.61
CA CYS A 309 13.06 -7.80 -4.31
C CYS A 309 14.14 -7.87 -3.23
N LYS A 310 14.46 -6.73 -2.59
CA LYS A 310 15.48 -6.68 -1.54
C LYS A 310 14.86 -6.92 -0.18
N VAL A 311 15.61 -7.60 0.68
CA VAL A 311 15.19 -7.97 2.03
C VAL A 311 16.03 -7.20 3.05
N TRP A 312 15.36 -6.44 3.90
CA TRP A 312 15.97 -5.57 4.91
C TRP A 312 15.63 -6.05 6.32
N ASP A 313 16.59 -5.91 7.24
CA ASP A 313 16.35 -6.04 8.67
C ASP A 313 15.77 -4.73 9.20
N ILE A 314 14.52 -4.77 9.66
CA ILE A 314 13.78 -3.58 10.10
C ILE A 314 14.47 -2.91 11.30
N THR A 315 14.97 -3.70 12.25
CA THR A 315 15.54 -3.13 13.49
C THR A 315 16.92 -2.53 13.24
N ARG A 316 17.77 -3.23 12.48
CA ARG A 316 19.15 -2.80 12.24
C ARG A 316 19.33 -1.83 11.06
N GLY A 317 18.39 -1.81 10.11
CA GLY A 317 18.50 -1.01 8.89
C GLY A 317 19.43 -1.62 7.82
N GLU A 318 19.86 -2.87 7.98
CA GLU A 318 20.84 -3.50 7.09
C GLU A 318 20.16 -4.38 6.02
N LYS A 319 20.73 -4.43 4.81
CA LYS A 319 20.31 -5.38 3.76
C LYS A 319 20.74 -6.80 4.17
N VAL A 320 19.77 -7.70 4.28
CA VAL A 320 19.98 -9.13 4.64
C VAL A 320 20.16 -9.99 3.40
N GLY A 321 19.47 -9.66 2.30
CA GLY A 321 19.53 -10.43 1.05
C GLY A 321 18.81 -9.78 -0.12
N SER A 322 18.87 -10.44 -1.27
CA SER A 322 18.09 -10.08 -2.47
C SER A 322 17.44 -11.32 -3.07
N LEU A 323 16.20 -11.18 -3.53
CA LEU A 323 15.44 -12.20 -4.23
C LEU A 323 15.50 -11.87 -5.72
N VAL A 324 16.39 -12.57 -6.42
CA VAL A 324 16.60 -12.42 -7.86
C VAL A 324 15.88 -13.53 -8.58
N GLY A 325 15.06 -13.16 -9.56
CA GLY A 325 14.41 -14.15 -10.40
C GLY A 325 13.41 -13.60 -11.40
N HIS A 326 12.95 -12.37 -11.27
CA HIS A 326 12.08 -11.76 -12.28
C HIS A 326 12.90 -11.14 -13.41
N ASP A 327 12.35 -11.16 -14.61
CA ASP A 327 12.99 -10.61 -15.81
C ASP A 327 12.51 -9.16 -16.11
N ASN A 328 11.69 -8.60 -15.22
CA ASN A 328 11.13 -7.25 -15.33
C ASN A 328 10.75 -6.73 -13.93
N ARG A 329 10.35 -5.46 -13.82
CA ARG A 329 10.05 -4.80 -12.55
C ARG A 329 9.07 -5.60 -11.71
N VAL A 330 9.39 -5.74 -10.43
CA VAL A 330 8.47 -6.32 -9.45
C VAL A 330 7.41 -5.27 -9.21
N SER A 331 6.15 -5.55 -9.51
CA SER A 331 5.06 -4.58 -9.40
C SER A 331 4.29 -4.69 -8.10
N CYS A 332 4.20 -5.90 -7.56
CA CYS A 332 3.50 -6.17 -6.32
C CYS A 332 4.17 -7.30 -5.54
N LEU A 333 4.01 -7.27 -4.23
CA LEU A 333 4.45 -8.32 -3.35
C LEU A 333 3.49 -8.45 -2.16
N GLY A 334 3.47 -9.63 -1.54
CA GLY A 334 2.63 -9.89 -0.39
C GLY A 334 3.12 -11.10 0.38
N VAL A 335 3.12 -10.99 1.71
CA VAL A 335 3.45 -12.08 2.62
C VAL A 335 2.16 -12.82 3.01
N SER A 336 2.19 -14.15 3.02
CA SER A 336 1.06 -14.94 3.49
C SER A 336 0.80 -14.71 4.98
N ASN A 337 -0.46 -14.77 5.43
CA ASN A 337 -0.87 -14.48 6.80
C ASN A 337 -0.16 -15.35 7.87
N ASN A 338 0.38 -16.51 7.50
CA ASN A 338 1.17 -17.37 8.40
C ASN A 338 2.67 -17.05 8.40
N GLY A 339 3.14 -16.16 7.52
CA GLY A 339 4.55 -15.82 7.35
C GLY A 339 5.40 -16.89 6.67
N MET A 340 4.80 -17.99 6.17
CA MET A 340 5.55 -19.10 5.59
C MET A 340 6.06 -18.81 4.17
N SER A 341 5.37 -17.94 3.43
CA SER A 341 5.70 -17.65 2.04
C SER A 341 5.48 -16.20 1.68
N LEU A 342 6.36 -15.69 0.83
CA LEU A 342 6.23 -14.40 0.14
C LEU A 342 5.83 -14.69 -1.31
N CYS A 343 4.88 -13.93 -1.85
CA CYS A 343 4.62 -13.91 -3.29
C CYS A 343 5.07 -12.58 -3.88
N THR A 344 5.72 -12.63 -5.04
CA THR A 344 6.07 -11.47 -5.85
C THR A 344 5.43 -11.61 -7.22
N GLY A 345 4.81 -10.53 -7.70
CA GLY A 345 4.28 -10.39 -9.07
C GLY A 345 5.10 -9.37 -9.84
N SER A 346 5.33 -9.64 -11.12
CA SER A 346 6.16 -8.80 -11.99
C SER A 346 5.50 -8.54 -13.34
N TRP A 347 6.05 -7.57 -14.05
CA TRP A 347 5.72 -7.27 -15.44
C TRP A 347 6.16 -8.35 -16.44
N ASP A 348 6.91 -9.37 -15.99
CA ASP A 348 7.19 -10.59 -16.76
C ASP A 348 5.98 -11.54 -16.88
N SER A 349 4.82 -11.16 -16.34
CA SER A 349 3.57 -11.94 -16.32
C SER A 349 3.61 -13.18 -15.41
N LEU A 350 4.60 -13.28 -14.53
CA LEU A 350 4.79 -14.38 -13.59
C LEU A 350 4.52 -13.92 -12.15
N LEU A 351 3.95 -14.83 -11.36
CA LEU A 351 4.03 -14.75 -9.90
C LEU A 351 4.97 -15.82 -9.38
N LYS A 352 5.88 -15.44 -8.49
CA LYS A 352 6.81 -16.35 -7.83
C LYS A 352 6.48 -16.44 -6.36
N ILE A 353 6.45 -17.67 -5.83
CA ILE A 353 6.27 -17.93 -4.41
C ILE A 353 7.62 -18.34 -3.84
N TRP A 354 8.07 -17.55 -2.88
CA TRP A 354 9.32 -17.71 -2.16
C TRP A 354 9.01 -18.25 -0.77
N ALA A 355 9.80 -19.24 -0.34
CA ALA A 355 9.82 -19.70 1.03
C ALA A 355 11.25 -20.10 1.40
N MET A 356 11.53 -20.21 2.70
CA MET A 356 12.82 -20.70 3.19
C MET A 356 13.05 -22.16 2.82
#